data_AF-A0A1I0P446-F1
#
_entry.id   AF-A0A1I0P446-F1
#
_cell.length_a   1.000
_cell.length_b   1.000
_cell.length_c   1.000
_cell.angle_alpha   90.00
_cell.angle_beta   90.00
_cell.angle_gamma   90.00
#
_symmetry.space_group_name_H-M   'P 1'
#
loop_
_entity.id
_entity.type
_entity.pdbx_description
1 polymer ?
#
loop_
_entity_poly.entity_id
_entity_poly.type
_entity_poly.pdbx_seq_one_letter_code
_entity_poly.pdbx_strand_id
1 'polypeptide(L)'
;MGTTDNYVSIMIDGLKKKVLILNQIIGFNHKEKQLLQNEPFDMDDFDVNMKEKAAVLDQLIFLDDGFTAVFNRVKLELDNNKHQYEEQIKQMKILISKVTELSVKIQSEEARNKELAHKQFSSIKKEVKLANRSERMASQYYKAMNMVDSEPQFLDKKK
;
A
#
# COMPACT_ATOMS: atom_id res chain seq x y z
N MET A 1 -32.82 9.19 26.82
CA MET A 1 -31.39 8.98 26.56
C MET A 1 -30.71 10.33 26.63
N GLY A 2 -29.71 10.49 27.50
CA GLY A 2 -28.97 11.74 27.60
C GLY A 2 -28.10 11.98 26.36
N THR A 3 -27.73 13.24 26.10
CA THR A 3 -26.81 13.58 25.00
C THR A 3 -25.47 12.86 25.13
N THR A 4 -24.98 12.65 26.35
CA THR A 4 -23.75 11.90 26.64
C THR A 4 -23.85 10.42 26.26
N ASP A 5 -24.94 9.74 26.60
CA ASP A 5 -25.11 8.31 26.27
C ASP A 5 -25.03 8.09 24.75
N ASN A 6 -25.60 9.02 23.98
CA ASN A 6 -25.51 9.00 22.52
C ASN A 6 -24.06 9.17 22.04
N TYR A 7 -23.31 10.12 22.60
CA TYR A 7 -21.90 10.31 22.23
C TYR A 7 -21.00 9.13 22.62
N VAL A 8 -21.24 8.49 23.75
CA VAL A 8 -20.51 7.27 24.17
C VAL A 8 -20.80 6.12 23.21
N SER A 9 -22.06 5.95 22.78
CA SER A 9 -22.42 4.96 21.76
C SER A 9 -21.71 5.25 20.44
N ILE A 10 -21.74 6.50 19.97
CA ILE A 10 -21.07 6.92 18.73
C ILE A 10 -19.56 6.63 18.81
N MET A 11 -18.94 6.84 19.97
CA MET A 11 -17.53 6.60 20.18
C MET A 11 -17.16 5.12 20.10
N ILE A 12 -17.97 4.24 20.72
CA ILE A 12 -17.81 2.79 20.61
C ILE A 12 -17.98 2.33 19.17
N ASP A 13 -19.00 2.82 18.47
CA ASP A 13 -19.25 2.45 17.08
C ASP A 13 -18.16 2.98 16.14
N GLY A 14 -17.61 4.16 16.43
CA GLY A 14 -16.41 4.68 15.77
C GLY A 14 -15.22 3.74 15.92
N LEU A 15 -14.94 3.26 17.13
CA LEU A 15 -13.86 2.28 17.36
C LEU A 15 -14.10 0.96 16.62
N LYS A 16 -15.33 0.43 16.63
CA LYS A 16 -15.67 -0.78 15.86
C LYS A 16 -15.43 -0.56 14.36
N LYS A 17 -15.84 0.58 13.82
CA LYS A 17 -15.59 0.94 12.41
C LYS A 17 -14.08 1.04 12.11
N LYS A 18 -13.26 1.61 13.00
CA LYS A 18 -11.80 1.63 12.85
C LYS A 18 -11.25 0.21 12.75
N VAL A 19 -11.69 -0.70 13.63
CA VAL A 19 -11.29 -2.11 13.58
C VAL A 19 -11.64 -2.74 12.23
N LEU A 20 -12.83 -2.49 11.68
CA LEU A 20 -13.22 -3.02 10.37
C LEU A 20 -12.31 -2.48 9.24
N ILE A 21 -12.09 -1.17 9.21
CA ILE A 21 -11.24 -0.51 8.21
C ILE A 21 -9.80 -1.02 8.29
N LEU A 22 -9.24 -1.17 9.49
CA LEU A 22 -7.88 -1.71 9.67
C LEU A 22 -7.77 -3.15 9.16
N ASN A 23 -8.80 -3.98 9.35
CA ASN A 23 -8.81 -5.32 8.77
C ASN A 23 -8.90 -5.30 7.23
N GLN A 24 -9.60 -4.34 6.64
CA GLN A 24 -9.58 -4.14 5.18
C GLN A 24 -8.19 -3.77 4.68
N ILE A 25 -7.48 -2.87 5.37
CA ILE A 25 -6.10 -2.48 5.05
C ILE A 25 -5.16 -3.69 5.11
N ILE A 26 -5.31 -4.57 6.10
CA ILE A 26 -4.56 -5.84 6.16
C ILE A 26 -4.86 -6.71 4.93
N GLY A 27 -6.12 -6.79 4.50
CA GLY A 27 -6.49 -7.48 3.25
C GLY A 27 -5.78 -6.91 2.03
N PHE A 28 -5.72 -5.59 1.89
CA PHE A 28 -4.97 -4.92 0.83
C PHE A 28 -3.46 -5.19 0.91
N ASN A 29 -2.88 -5.23 2.12
CA ASN A 29 -1.46 -5.59 2.30
C ASN A 29 -1.18 -7.03 1.87
N HIS A 30 -2.10 -7.95 2.15
CA HIS A 30 -1.95 -9.35 1.74
C HIS A 30 -2.06 -9.49 0.23
N LYS A 31 -3.02 -8.80 -0.40
CA LYS A 31 -3.16 -8.76 -1.87
C LYS A 31 -1.94 -8.10 -2.52
N GLU A 32 -1.46 -6.98 -1.99
CA GLU A 32 -0.24 -6.30 -2.43
C GLU A 32 0.96 -7.26 -2.43
N LYS A 33 1.14 -8.01 -1.33
CA LYS A 33 2.21 -9.01 -1.22
C LYS A 33 2.10 -10.07 -2.31
N GLN A 34 0.90 -10.61 -2.56
CA GLN A 34 0.67 -11.61 -3.61
C GLN A 34 1.02 -11.04 -4.99
N LEU A 35 0.54 -9.85 -5.32
CA LEU A 35 0.81 -9.18 -6.60
C LEU A 35 2.32 -8.94 -6.81
N LEU A 36 3.04 -8.51 -5.76
CA LEU A 36 4.48 -8.29 -5.80
C LEU A 36 5.30 -9.58 -5.98
N GLN A 37 4.72 -10.74 -5.66
CA GLN A 37 5.34 -12.05 -5.81
C GLN A 37 4.91 -12.78 -7.09
N ASN A 38 3.95 -12.21 -7.85
CA ASN A 38 3.50 -12.79 -9.10
C ASN A 38 4.54 -12.61 -10.22
N GLU A 39 4.73 -13.66 -11.00
CA GLU A 39 5.52 -13.67 -12.23
C GLU A 39 4.64 -14.22 -13.37
N PRO A 40 4.30 -13.43 -14.41
CA PRO A 40 4.72 -12.04 -14.62
C PRO A 40 4.07 -11.07 -13.63
N PHE A 41 4.76 -9.96 -13.35
CA PHE A 41 4.24 -8.90 -12.50
C PHE A 41 3.14 -8.10 -13.22
N ASP A 42 1.97 -8.04 -12.61
CA ASP A 42 0.85 -7.24 -13.09
C ASP A 42 0.87 -5.85 -12.43
N MET A 43 1.35 -4.86 -13.20
CA MET A 43 1.44 -3.47 -12.75
C MET A 43 0.05 -2.84 -12.57
N ASP A 44 -0.92 -3.19 -13.42
CA ASP A 44 -2.24 -2.57 -13.41
C ASP A 44 -3.03 -3.01 -12.17
N ASP A 45 -3.01 -4.31 -11.87
CA ASP A 45 -3.65 -4.84 -10.66
C ASP A 45 -2.98 -4.31 -9.38
N PHE A 46 -1.65 -4.13 -9.39
CA PHE A 46 -0.92 -3.50 -8.28
C PHE A 46 -1.37 -2.06 -8.07
N ASP A 47 -1.47 -1.26 -9.13
CA ASP A 47 -1.90 0.14 -9.08
C ASP A 47 -3.35 0.28 -8.60
N VAL A 48 -4.25 -0.61 -9.06
CA VAL A 48 -5.64 -0.66 -8.57
C VAL A 48 -5.67 -0.95 -7.07
N ASN A 49 -4.94 -1.96 -6.61
CA ASN A 49 -4.86 -2.31 -5.19
C ASN A 49 -4.33 -1.14 -4.33
N MET A 50 -3.35 -0.38 -4.83
CA MET A 50 -2.83 0.81 -4.14
C MET A 50 -3.84 1.95 -4.06
N LYS A 51 -4.59 2.22 -5.13
CA LYS A 51 -5.65 3.24 -5.15
C LYS A 51 -6.79 2.90 -4.19
N GLU A 52 -7.26 1.65 -4.20
CA GLU A 52 -8.32 1.19 -3.30
C GLU A 52 -7.88 1.26 -1.84
N LYS A 53 -6.64 0.83 -1.54
CA LYS A 53 -6.05 0.94 -0.21
C LYS A 53 -5.97 2.39 0.26
N ALA A 54 -5.56 3.32 -0.61
CA ALA A 54 -5.49 4.75 -0.29
C ALA A 54 -6.87 5.32 0.08
N ALA A 55 -7.92 5.00 -0.70
CA ALA A 55 -9.27 5.45 -0.40
C ALA A 55 -9.81 4.93 0.95
N VAL A 56 -9.36 3.76 1.39
CA VAL A 56 -9.72 3.20 2.71
C VAL A 56 -8.89 3.83 3.84
N LEU A 57 -7.63 4.21 3.58
CA LEU A 57 -6.82 5.00 4.52
C LEU A 57 -7.42 6.39 4.76
N ASP A 58 -7.93 7.05 3.72
CA ASP A 58 -8.59 8.36 3.86
C ASP A 58 -9.82 8.26 4.79
N GLN A 59 -10.57 7.17 4.70
CA GLN A 59 -11.70 6.89 5.60
C GLN A 59 -11.24 6.68 7.05
N LEU A 60 -10.10 6.01 7.25
CA LEU A 60 -9.52 5.83 8.58
C LEU A 60 -9.14 7.17 9.21
N ILE A 61 -8.47 8.05 8.45
CA ILE A 61 -8.07 9.39 8.90
C ILE A 61 -9.30 10.20 9.30
N PHE A 62 -10.33 10.24 8.44
CA PHE A 62 -11.57 10.95 8.75
C PHE A 62 -12.25 10.43 10.04
N LEU A 63 -12.23 9.11 10.24
CA LEU A 63 -12.81 8.48 11.42
C LEU A 63 -11.98 8.77 12.69
N ASP A 64 -10.66 8.90 12.57
CA ASP A 64 -9.75 9.31 13.66
C ASP A 64 -10.02 10.74 14.12
N ASP A 65 -10.21 11.66 13.18
CA ASP A 65 -10.53 13.06 13.48
C ASP A 65 -11.90 13.17 14.19
N GLY A 66 -12.91 12.48 13.64
CA GLY A 66 -14.25 12.43 14.23
C GLY A 66 -14.25 11.82 15.64
N PHE A 67 -13.46 10.75 15.84
CA PHE A 67 -13.31 10.13 17.16
C PHE A 67 -12.70 11.09 18.18
N THR A 68 -11.63 11.80 17.81
CA THR A 68 -10.98 12.79 18.67
C THR A 68 -11.94 13.90 19.09
N ALA A 69 -12.76 14.39 18.15
CA ALA A 69 -13.75 15.41 18.41
C ALA A 69 -14.84 14.94 19.40
N VAL A 70 -15.33 13.71 19.25
CA VAL A 70 -16.34 13.13 20.16
C VAL A 70 -15.74 12.86 21.54
N PHE A 71 -14.57 12.23 21.60
CA PHE A 71 -13.88 11.93 22.86
C PHE A 71 -13.66 13.18 23.71
N ASN A 72 -13.21 14.28 23.09
CA ASN A 72 -12.99 15.54 23.80
C ASN A 72 -14.25 16.12 24.47
N ARG A 73 -15.45 15.82 23.94
CA ARG A 73 -16.73 16.27 24.50
C ARG A 73 -17.20 15.42 25.67
N VAL A 74 -16.87 14.13 25.69
CA VAL A 74 -17.37 13.17 26.69
C VAL A 74 -16.35 12.80 27.76
N LYS A 75 -15.06 13.09 27.58
CA LYS A 75 -14.01 12.68 28.51
C LYS A 75 -14.26 13.10 29.97
N LEU A 76 -14.70 14.35 30.18
CA LEU A 76 -14.98 14.87 31.54
C LEU A 76 -16.15 14.13 32.20
N GLU A 77 -17.20 13.87 31.43
CA GLU A 77 -18.38 13.17 31.91
C GLU A 77 -18.07 11.70 32.24
N LEU A 78 -17.27 11.03 31.39
CA LEU A 78 -16.79 9.67 31.63
C LEU A 78 -15.90 9.59 32.88
N ASP A 79 -15.10 10.62 33.14
CA ASP A 79 -14.23 10.67 34.32
C ASP A 79 -15.01 10.94 35.62
N ASN A 80 -16.05 11.77 35.57
CA ASN A 80 -16.88 12.09 36.72
C ASN A 80 -17.90 10.98 37.04
N ASN A 81 -18.37 10.24 36.03
CA ASN A 81 -19.40 9.21 36.16
C ASN A 81 -18.89 7.80 35.83
N LYS A 82 -17.67 7.46 36.27
CA LYS A 82 -16.99 6.19 35.95
C LYS A 82 -17.83 4.94 36.24
N HIS A 83 -18.56 4.94 37.36
CA HIS A 83 -19.36 3.78 37.78
C HIS A 83 -20.59 3.57 36.88
N GLN A 84 -21.14 4.63 36.29
CA GLN A 84 -22.26 4.55 35.35
C GLN A 84 -21.82 4.01 33.98
N TYR A 85 -20.60 4.37 33.56
CA TYR A 85 -20.07 4.05 32.22
C TYR A 85 -19.02 2.92 32.23
N GLU A 86 -18.96 2.13 33.31
CA GLU A 86 -17.88 1.15 33.53
C GLU A 86 -17.76 0.14 32.36
N GLU A 87 -18.88 -0.45 31.94
CA GLU A 87 -18.91 -1.43 30.85
C GLU A 87 -18.53 -0.79 29.51
N GLN A 88 -19.02 0.42 29.22
CA GLN A 88 -18.68 1.16 28.01
C GLN A 88 -17.18 1.50 27.99
N ILE A 89 -16.62 1.95 29.11
CA ILE A 89 -15.19 2.25 29.25
C ILE A 89 -14.36 0.99 29.03
N LYS A 90 -14.76 -0.14 29.62
CA LYS A 90 -14.10 -1.44 29.42
C LYS A 90 -14.13 -1.87 27.96
N GLN A 91 -15.28 -1.75 27.29
CA GLN A 91 -15.42 -2.06 25.88
C GLN A 91 -14.52 -1.17 25.00
N MET A 92 -14.47 0.13 25.27
CA MET A 92 -13.60 1.06 24.54
C MET A 92 -12.13 0.70 24.72
N LYS A 93 -11.69 0.36 25.94
CA LYS A 93 -10.30 -0.08 26.19
C LYS A 93 -9.95 -1.30 25.35
N ILE A 94 -10.82 -2.31 25.30
CA ILE A 94 -10.63 -3.50 24.47
C ILE A 94 -10.49 -3.13 22.98
N LEU A 95 -11.38 -2.27 22.48
CA LEU A 95 -11.34 -1.85 21.08
C LEU A 95 -10.11 -1.00 20.76
N ILE A 96 -9.67 -0.11 21.65
CA ILE A 96 -8.46 0.70 21.48
C ILE A 96 -7.22 -0.19 21.44
N SER A 97 -7.12 -1.19 22.34
CA SER A 97 -6.06 -2.19 22.28
C SER A 97 -6.08 -2.92 20.93
N LYS A 98 -7.28 -3.29 20.44
CA LYS A 98 -7.40 -3.98 19.15
C LYS A 98 -6.98 -3.11 17.98
N VAL A 99 -7.37 -1.84 17.96
CA VAL A 99 -6.93 -0.85 16.96
C VAL A 99 -5.41 -0.72 16.96
N THR A 100 -4.80 -0.66 18.14
CA THR A 100 -3.34 -0.56 18.30
C THR A 100 -2.62 -1.80 17.75
N GLU A 101 -3.08 -3.00 18.12
CA GLU A 101 -2.55 -4.27 17.60
C GLU A 101 -2.59 -4.34 16.08
N LEU A 102 -3.74 -4.00 15.48
CA LEU A 102 -3.91 -4.02 14.03
C LEU A 102 -3.02 -2.99 13.35
N SER A 103 -2.86 -1.80 13.94
CA SER A 103 -1.99 -0.74 13.41
C SER A 103 -0.52 -1.19 13.37
N VAL A 104 -0.03 -1.81 14.45
CA VAL A 104 1.34 -2.37 14.49
C VAL A 104 1.51 -3.48 13.44
N LYS A 105 0.52 -4.35 13.28
CA LYS A 105 0.54 -5.39 12.25
C LYS A 105 0.61 -4.79 10.84
N ILE A 106 -0.22 -3.79 10.54
CA ILE A 106 -0.22 -3.09 9.24
C ILE A 106 1.17 -2.50 8.97
N GLN A 107 1.75 -1.78 9.93
CA GLN A 107 3.09 -1.18 9.77
C GLN A 107 4.15 -2.23 9.44
N SER A 108 4.13 -3.38 10.12
CA SER A 108 5.07 -4.47 9.83
C SER A 108 4.85 -5.09 8.45
N GLU A 109 3.60 -5.24 8.01
CA GLU A 109 3.28 -5.77 6.69
C GLU A 109 3.66 -4.79 5.57
N GLU A 110 3.40 -3.49 5.75
CA GLU A 110 3.79 -2.44 4.81
C GLU A 110 5.30 -2.33 4.65
N ALA A 111 6.06 -2.44 5.74
CA ALA A 111 7.52 -2.45 5.67
C ALA A 111 8.04 -3.60 4.80
N ARG A 112 7.46 -4.80 4.94
CA ARG A 112 7.82 -5.98 4.14
C ARG A 112 7.40 -5.82 2.68
N ASN A 113 6.18 -5.32 2.43
CA ASN A 113 5.69 -5.08 1.08
C ASN A 113 6.53 -4.03 0.35
N LYS A 114 6.96 -2.97 1.04
CA LYS A 114 7.86 -1.96 0.49
C LYS A 114 9.20 -2.56 0.05
N GLU A 115 9.78 -3.47 0.84
CA GLU A 115 10.99 -4.19 0.43
C GLU A 115 10.76 -5.08 -0.81
N LEU A 116 9.63 -5.78 -0.88
CA LEU A 116 9.26 -6.59 -2.03
C LEU A 116 9.06 -5.72 -3.29
N ALA A 117 8.36 -4.59 -3.16
CA ALA A 117 8.16 -3.63 -4.23
C ALA A 117 9.49 -3.09 -4.76
N HIS A 118 10.41 -2.71 -3.87
CA HIS A 118 11.75 -2.28 -4.27
C HIS A 118 12.50 -3.36 -5.06
N LYS A 119 12.42 -4.63 -4.63
CA LYS A 119 13.05 -5.75 -5.35
C LYS A 119 12.42 -5.94 -6.72
N GLN A 120 11.09 -5.97 -6.81
CA GLN A 120 10.37 -6.24 -8.05
C GLN A 120 10.59 -5.15 -9.09
N PHE A 121 10.44 -3.88 -8.71
CA PHE A 121 10.70 -2.76 -9.62
C PHE A 121 12.17 -2.68 -10.05
N SER A 122 13.10 -3.09 -9.18
CA SER A 122 14.52 -3.19 -9.53
C SER A 122 14.78 -4.30 -10.55
N SER A 123 14.07 -5.43 -10.48
CA SER A 123 14.17 -6.51 -11.48
C SER A 123 13.66 -6.04 -12.83
N ILE A 124 12.44 -5.49 -12.87
CA ILE A 124 11.82 -4.96 -14.09
C ILE A 124 12.73 -3.94 -14.76
N LYS A 125 13.33 -3.02 -13.98
CA LYS A 125 14.27 -2.02 -14.51
C LYS A 125 15.54 -2.65 -15.11
N LYS A 126 16.04 -3.76 -14.55
CA LYS A 126 17.19 -4.49 -15.11
C LYS A 126 16.80 -5.18 -16.41
N GLU A 127 15.65 -5.85 -16.44
CA GLU A 127 15.13 -6.52 -17.64
C GLU A 127 14.95 -5.55 -18.81
N VAL A 128 14.34 -4.38 -18.56
CA VAL A 128 14.19 -3.32 -19.58
C VAL A 128 15.56 -2.83 -20.08
N LYS A 129 16.55 -2.65 -19.19
CA LYS A 129 17.91 -2.25 -19.60
C LYS A 129 18.59 -3.32 -20.44
N LEU A 130 18.42 -4.60 -20.10
CA LEU A 130 18.97 -5.72 -20.86
C LEU A 130 18.31 -5.81 -22.24
N ALA A 131 16.99 -5.72 -22.32
CA ALA A 131 16.25 -5.70 -23.59
C ALA A 131 16.75 -4.56 -24.50
N ASN A 132 16.85 -3.34 -23.98
CA ASN A 132 17.36 -2.18 -24.72
C ASN A 132 18.82 -2.35 -25.19
N ARG A 133 19.67 -2.99 -24.37
CA ARG A 133 21.07 -3.28 -24.76
C ARG A 133 21.12 -4.33 -25.87
N SER A 134 20.33 -5.40 -25.74
CA SER A 134 20.24 -6.47 -26.75
C SER A 134 19.73 -5.94 -28.09
N GLU A 135 18.70 -5.09 -28.08
CA GLU A 135 18.18 -4.44 -29.29
C GLU A 135 19.24 -3.55 -29.96
N ARG A 136 19.96 -2.73 -29.17
CA ARG A 136 21.07 -1.90 -29.68
C ARG A 136 22.20 -2.75 -30.28
N MET A 137 22.58 -3.84 -29.63
CA MET A 137 23.62 -4.74 -30.14
C MET A 137 23.18 -5.43 -31.43
N ALA A 138 21.93 -5.90 -31.51
CA ALA A 138 21.38 -6.47 -32.73
C ALA A 138 21.36 -5.44 -33.87
N SER A 139 20.88 -4.22 -33.62
CA SER A 139 20.87 -3.12 -34.58
C SER A 139 22.29 -2.76 -35.07
N GLN A 140 23.26 -2.66 -34.16
CA GLN A 140 24.67 -2.42 -34.51
C GLN A 140 25.26 -3.57 -35.34
N TYR A 141 24.93 -4.82 -35.00
CA TYR A 141 25.38 -6.00 -35.74
C TYR A 141 24.83 -6.00 -37.17
N TYR A 142 23.52 -5.77 -37.35
CA TYR A 142 22.91 -5.64 -38.68
C TYR A 142 23.49 -4.48 -39.49
N LYS A 143 23.73 -3.32 -38.85
CA LYS A 143 24.35 -2.17 -39.51
C LYS A 143 25.79 -2.48 -39.94
N ALA A 144 26.58 -3.13 -39.09
CA ALA A 144 27.94 -3.54 -39.42
C ALA A 144 27.95 -4.57 -40.56
N MET A 145 27.05 -5.56 -40.56
CA MET A 145 26.93 -6.54 -41.64
C MET A 145 26.52 -5.89 -42.97
N ASN A 146 25.56 -4.96 -42.96
CA ASN A 146 25.16 -4.23 -44.17
C ASN A 146 26.25 -3.29 -44.70
N MET A 147 27.14 -2.78 -43.84
CA MET A 147 28.30 -1.97 -44.25
C MET A 147 29.46 -2.82 -44.79
N VAL A 148 29.60 -4.08 -44.34
CA VAL A 148 30.57 -5.04 -44.89
C VAL A 148 30.17 -5.50 -46.30
N ASP A 149 28.88 -5.49 -46.63
CA ASP A 149 28.38 -5.81 -47.98
C ASP A 149 28.49 -4.62 -48.99
N SER A 150 28.99 -3.46 -48.53
CA SER A 150 29.07 -2.22 -49.33
C SER A 150 30.49 -1.62 -49.47
N GLU A 151 31.54 -2.42 -49.30
CA GLU A 151 32.87 -2.12 -49.83
C GLU A 151 33.16 -2.94 -51.11
N PRO A 152 32.98 -2.37 -52.32
CA PRO A 152 33.72 -2.85 -53.48
C PRO A 152 35.17 -2.41 -53.26
N GLN A 153 35.99 -3.29 -52.68
CA GLN A 153 37.43 -3.07 -52.63
C GLN A 153 37.94 -2.97 -54.07
N PHE A 154 38.30 -1.75 -54.45
CA PHE A 154 39.02 -1.43 -55.67
C PHE A 154 40.27 -2.30 -55.77
N LEU A 155 40.19 -3.39 -56.53
CA LEU A 155 41.32 -3.98 -57.23
C LEU A 155 41.22 -3.58 -58.71
N ASP A 156 41.32 -2.27 -58.98
CA ASP A 156 41.96 -1.83 -60.21
C ASP A 156 43.47 -1.85 -59.95
N LYS A 157 44.16 -2.78 -60.61
CA LYS A 157 45.35 -2.44 -61.38
C LYS A 157 45.66 -3.58 -62.36
N LYS A 158 45.36 -3.27 -63.62
CA LYS A 158 45.90 -3.91 -64.84
C LYS A 158 47.37 -4.33 -64.69
N LYS A 159 47.68 -5.56 -65.08
CA LYS A 159 48.58 -5.86 -66.19
C LYS A 159 48.43 -7.31 -66.64
#